data_AF-A0A3N2RNA3-F1
#
_entry.id   AF-A0A3N2RNA3-F1
#
_cell.length_a   1.000
_cell.length_b   1.000
_cell.length_c   1.000
_cell.angle_alpha   90.00
_cell.angle_beta   90.00
_cell.angle_gamma   90.00
#
_symmetry.space_group_name_H-M   'P 1'
#
loop_
_entity.id
_entity.type
_entity.pdbx_description
1 polymer ?
#
loop_
_entity_poly.entity_id
_entity_poly.type
_entity_poly.pdbx_seq_one_letter_code
_entity_poly.pdbx_strand_id
1 'polypeptide(L)'
;MSLDLAKLRALQKQAGRSDAMAAERAARERDAADSTAFAAPRRPLPATSGFDAATAAASLAAVADTAAPTANAAAANAAQHAAAVAQAVGADAIFGPDGLAPSRPQRTDLDALRRLIALRERKPAGAAPRAPSAGARDRAPNARAPAHTATPAHAGAPAPRDRPVDRSLPGEEIAPGLHLIQAHLPLPGPREALSLAFAKRPDERLDPRRLLFFDTETTGLAGGTGTRAFMIGAADWHDDPALGDGLRIRQLMISTLSAEAAMLREFARWLAPDTVLSSYNGRCYDAPLLNTRYRLARIANPLSGLDHVDLLFPARRLYRGVWENCKLATLERELLRILREDDLPGSQAPAAWLQFLRGGSSALLRRVAAHNHQDVVTLAELMQRLVQAHAQAQAEAALLES
;
A
#
# COMPACT_ATOMS: atom_id res chain seq x y z
N MET A 1 28.37 7.79 27.01
CA MET A 1 27.65 7.73 28.30
C MET A 1 26.52 6.72 28.16
N SER A 2 26.65 5.55 28.79
CA SER A 2 25.64 4.47 28.70
C SER A 2 24.45 4.81 29.60
N LEU A 3 23.23 4.81 29.05
CA LEU A 3 22.00 5.04 29.79
C LEU A 3 21.59 3.76 30.50
N ASP A 4 21.58 3.81 31.83
CA ASP A 4 21.24 2.70 32.72
C ASP A 4 19.75 2.28 32.60
N LEU A 5 19.51 0.98 32.69
CA LEU A 5 18.22 0.29 32.48
C LEU A 5 17.13 0.80 33.43
N ALA A 6 17.52 1.32 34.60
CA ALA A 6 16.61 1.96 35.55
C ALA A 6 15.98 3.25 35.00
N LYS A 7 16.73 4.06 34.23
CA LYS A 7 16.21 5.28 33.60
C LYS A 7 15.24 4.97 32.45
N LEU A 8 15.48 3.90 31.69
CA LEU A 8 14.56 3.42 30.65
C LEU A 8 13.21 2.97 31.22
N ARG A 9 13.22 2.25 32.36
CA ARG A 9 11.98 1.84 33.04
C ARG A 9 11.22 3.02 33.64
N ALA A 10 11.92 4.03 34.17
CA ALA A 10 11.29 5.25 34.66
C ALA A 10 10.61 6.05 33.54
N LEU A 11 11.26 6.17 32.37
CA LEU A 11 10.71 6.83 31.19
C LEU A 11 9.49 6.10 30.61
N GLN A 12 9.51 4.76 30.57
CA GLN A 12 8.35 3.96 30.15
C GLN A 12 7.16 4.11 31.11
N LYS A 13 7.41 4.18 32.42
CA LYS A 13 6.36 4.40 33.43
C LYS A 13 5.78 5.82 33.36
N GLN A 14 6.60 6.80 32.97
CA GLN A 14 6.15 8.18 32.77
C GLN A 14 5.33 8.34 31.48
N ALA A 15 5.74 7.68 30.39
CA ALA A 15 4.99 7.64 29.13
C ALA A 15 3.61 6.97 29.29
N GLY A 16 3.53 5.84 30.01
CA GLY A 16 2.25 5.16 30.27
C GLY A 16 1.28 5.98 31.14
N ARG A 17 1.79 6.87 32.01
CA ARG A 17 0.96 7.78 32.82
C ARG A 17 0.43 8.97 32.01
N SER A 18 1.21 9.50 31.07
CA SER A 18 0.75 10.55 30.16
C SER A 18 -0.32 10.06 29.20
N ASP A 19 -0.21 8.81 28.71
CA ASP A 19 -1.20 8.22 27.81
C ASP A 19 -2.54 7.97 28.53
N ALA A 20 -2.49 7.54 29.80
CA ALA A 20 -3.69 7.37 30.62
C ALA A 20 -4.42 8.71 30.90
N MET A 21 -3.67 9.79 31.19
CA MET A 21 -4.26 11.12 31.38
C MET A 21 -4.82 11.73 30.09
N ALA A 22 -4.19 11.47 28.94
CA ALA A 22 -4.71 11.89 27.64
C ALA A 22 -6.02 11.17 27.29
N ALA A 23 -6.11 9.86 27.58
CA ALA A 23 -7.32 9.08 27.39
C ALA A 23 -8.48 9.54 28.30
N GLU A 24 -8.19 9.86 29.57
CA GLU A 24 -9.20 10.37 30.51
C GLU A 24 -9.73 11.76 30.11
N ARG A 25 -8.85 12.62 29.57
CA ARG A 25 -9.24 13.95 29.05
C ARG A 25 -10.13 13.84 27.80
N ALA A 26 -9.80 12.92 26.89
CA ALA A 26 -10.59 12.65 25.69
C ALA A 26 -11.96 11.99 25.99
N ALA A 27 -12.12 11.31 27.13
CA ALA A 27 -13.41 10.80 27.58
C ALA A 27 -14.30 11.94 28.12
N ARG A 28 -13.74 12.84 28.94
CA ARG A 28 -14.48 13.99 29.50
C ARG A 28 -14.94 14.99 28.42
N GLU A 29 -14.19 15.14 27.34
CA GLU A 29 -14.56 16.00 26.21
C GLU A 29 -15.72 15.40 25.36
N ARG A 30 -15.88 14.07 25.35
CA ARG A 30 -17.03 13.40 24.69
C ARG A 30 -18.32 13.53 25.49
N ASP A 31 -18.24 13.35 26.81
CA ASP A 31 -19.42 13.48 27.70
C ASP A 31 -19.96 14.93 27.74
N ALA A 32 -19.09 15.92 27.53
CA ALA A 32 -19.51 17.32 27.43
C ALA A 32 -20.28 17.63 26.14
N ALA A 33 -19.92 16.99 25.01
CA ALA A 33 -20.54 17.23 23.71
C ALA A 33 -21.97 16.66 23.60
N ASP A 34 -22.26 15.57 24.30
CA ASP A 34 -23.59 14.91 24.26
C ASP A 34 -24.66 15.67 25.07
N SER A 35 -24.26 16.61 25.93
CA SER A 35 -25.17 17.38 26.79
C SER A 35 -25.81 18.62 26.13
N THR A 36 -25.46 18.92 24.87
CA THR A 36 -25.90 20.16 24.20
C THR A 36 -26.51 19.92 22.81
N ALA A 37 -27.65 19.25 22.75
CA ALA A 37 -28.50 19.24 21.55
C ALA A 37 -29.96 19.54 21.91
N PHE A 38 -30.28 20.83 21.97
CA PHE A 38 -31.64 21.35 22.08
C PHE A 38 -32.37 21.27 20.72
N ALA A 39 -33.67 20.97 20.78
CA ALA A 39 -34.55 20.73 19.64
C ALA A 39 -34.76 21.95 18.73
N ALA A 40 -34.89 21.70 17.42
CA ALA A 40 -35.42 22.67 16.44
C ALA A 40 -36.42 21.98 15.47
N PRO A 41 -37.42 22.70 14.93
CA PRO A 41 -38.70 22.12 14.54
C PRO A 41 -38.79 21.67 13.07
N ARG A 42 -39.61 20.64 12.83
CA ARG A 42 -39.98 20.12 11.50
C ARG A 42 -40.95 21.06 10.79
N ARG A 43 -40.78 21.25 9.47
CA ARG A 43 -41.80 21.75 8.54
C ARG A 43 -41.85 20.87 7.27
N PRO A 44 -42.99 20.84 6.56
CA PRO A 44 -43.43 19.69 5.76
C PRO A 44 -43.11 19.81 4.26
N LEU A 45 -43.08 18.64 3.62
CA LEU A 45 -43.01 18.41 2.17
C LEU A 45 -44.28 18.87 1.43
N PRO A 46 -44.18 19.27 0.15
CA PRO A 46 -45.29 19.18 -0.79
C PRO A 46 -45.13 18.01 -1.77
N ALA A 47 -46.28 17.54 -2.25
CA ALA A 47 -46.48 16.37 -3.08
C ALA A 47 -46.60 16.69 -4.58
N THR A 48 -46.14 15.72 -5.39
CA THR A 48 -46.61 15.23 -6.71
C THR A 48 -46.87 16.18 -7.90
N SER A 49 -46.18 15.88 -9.01
CA SER A 49 -46.72 15.56 -10.35
C SER A 49 -45.52 15.09 -11.19
N GLY A 50 -45.42 13.88 -11.76
CA GLY A 50 -46.39 13.18 -12.60
C GLY A 50 -45.88 13.26 -14.05
N PHE A 51 -45.13 12.25 -14.51
CA PHE A 51 -44.97 11.92 -15.94
C PHE A 51 -44.53 10.45 -16.10
N ASP A 52 -45.40 9.68 -16.74
CA ASP A 52 -45.22 8.29 -17.19
C ASP A 52 -44.32 8.20 -18.42
N ALA A 53 -43.51 7.13 -18.48
CA ALA A 53 -43.22 6.42 -19.72
C ALA A 53 -42.73 5.00 -19.39
N ALA A 54 -43.61 4.02 -19.59
CA ALA A 54 -43.33 2.61 -19.49
C ALA A 54 -42.76 2.04 -20.81
N THR A 55 -42.22 0.82 -20.69
CA THR A 55 -42.01 -0.24 -21.72
C THR A 55 -40.79 -0.19 -22.65
N ALA A 56 -39.76 -0.97 -22.29
CA ALA A 56 -39.19 -2.06 -23.10
C ALA A 56 -38.43 -3.02 -22.15
N ALA A 57 -39.11 -4.03 -21.62
CA ALA A 57 -39.12 -5.43 -22.10
C ALA A 57 -38.06 -6.31 -21.40
N ALA A 58 -38.58 -7.14 -20.50
CA ALA A 58 -37.91 -8.21 -19.79
C ALA A 58 -37.71 -9.46 -20.67
N SER A 59 -36.63 -10.21 -20.43
CA SER A 59 -36.64 -11.68 -20.30
C SER A 59 -35.22 -12.21 -20.11
N LEU A 60 -34.92 -12.74 -18.92
CA LEU A 60 -34.56 -14.15 -18.69
C LEU A 60 -34.07 -14.31 -17.25
N ALA A 61 -34.95 -14.87 -16.42
CA ALA A 61 -34.61 -15.47 -15.13
C ALA A 61 -35.16 -16.90 -15.09
N ALA A 62 -34.40 -17.77 -14.40
CA ALA A 62 -34.63 -19.19 -14.09
C ALA A 62 -34.33 -20.16 -15.26
N VAL A 63 -33.49 -21.18 -15.14
CA VAL A 63 -33.30 -22.17 -14.05
C VAL A 63 -31.87 -22.75 -14.13
N ALA A 64 -31.17 -22.90 -13.00
CA ALA A 64 -30.33 -24.08 -12.66
C ALA A 64 -29.59 -23.89 -11.34
N ASP A 65 -30.12 -24.55 -10.32
CA ASP A 65 -29.44 -24.93 -9.09
C ASP A 65 -28.37 -26.02 -9.39
N THR A 66 -27.38 -26.14 -8.51
CA THR A 66 -26.32 -27.17 -8.43
C THR A 66 -25.17 -27.15 -9.47
N ALA A 67 -24.13 -26.31 -9.24
CA ALA A 67 -22.74 -26.63 -9.62
C ALA A 67 -21.67 -25.73 -8.95
N ALA A 68 -20.93 -26.32 -8.02
CA ALA A 68 -19.51 -26.13 -7.68
C ALA A 68 -18.93 -24.75 -7.24
N PRO A 69 -18.18 -24.68 -6.11
CA PRO A 69 -17.44 -23.48 -5.67
C PRO A 69 -16.21 -23.14 -6.53
N THR A 70 -15.99 -23.82 -7.65
CA THR A 70 -14.83 -23.64 -8.55
C THR A 70 -15.05 -22.58 -9.63
N ALA A 71 -16.30 -22.30 -10.01
CA ALA A 71 -16.61 -21.30 -11.05
C ALA A 71 -16.28 -19.87 -10.63
N ASN A 72 -16.44 -19.55 -9.35
CA ASN A 72 -16.22 -18.20 -8.82
C ASN A 72 -14.72 -17.84 -8.71
N ALA A 73 -13.86 -18.81 -8.42
CA ALA A 73 -12.41 -18.63 -8.38
C ALA A 73 -11.80 -18.45 -9.78
N ALA A 74 -12.33 -19.15 -10.78
CA ALA A 74 -11.89 -19.00 -12.17
C ALA A 74 -12.29 -17.63 -12.76
N ALA A 75 -13.50 -17.14 -12.44
CA ALA A 75 -13.96 -15.82 -12.83
C ALA A 75 -13.15 -14.69 -12.15
N ALA A 76 -12.85 -14.82 -10.86
CA ALA A 76 -12.00 -13.88 -10.14
C ALA A 76 -10.56 -13.82 -10.72
N ASN A 77 -9.97 -14.97 -11.05
CA ASN A 77 -8.67 -15.04 -11.71
C ASN A 77 -8.66 -14.42 -13.11
N ALA A 78 -9.74 -14.59 -13.89
CA ALA A 78 -9.86 -13.99 -15.21
C ALA A 78 -10.00 -12.46 -15.14
N ALA A 79 -10.78 -11.95 -14.17
CA ALA A 79 -10.89 -10.51 -13.90
C ALA A 79 -9.55 -9.91 -13.44
N GLN A 80 -8.80 -10.61 -12.59
CA GLN A 80 -7.44 -10.20 -12.17
C GLN A 80 -6.46 -10.18 -13.35
N HIS A 81 -6.55 -11.14 -14.26
CA HIS A 81 -5.71 -11.17 -15.46
C HIS A 81 -6.01 -9.99 -16.40
N ALA A 82 -7.29 -9.66 -16.60
CA ALA A 82 -7.70 -8.51 -17.39
C ALA A 82 -7.28 -7.19 -16.72
N ALA A 83 -7.37 -7.10 -15.38
CA ALA A 83 -6.93 -5.95 -14.60
C ALA A 83 -5.41 -5.74 -14.69
N ALA A 84 -4.60 -6.80 -14.57
CA ALA A 84 -3.14 -6.73 -14.71
C ALA A 84 -2.71 -6.25 -16.11
N VAL A 85 -3.40 -6.70 -17.16
CA VAL A 85 -3.14 -6.23 -18.54
C VAL A 85 -3.57 -4.77 -18.73
N ALA A 86 -4.73 -4.37 -18.21
CA ALA A 86 -5.19 -2.98 -18.26
C ALA A 86 -4.27 -2.03 -17.46
N GLN A 87 -3.74 -2.52 -16.33
CA GLN A 87 -2.77 -1.81 -15.51
C GLN A 87 -1.45 -1.59 -16.26
N ALA A 88 -0.90 -2.62 -16.90
CA ALA A 88 0.33 -2.51 -17.67
C ALA A 88 0.19 -1.54 -18.87
N VAL A 89 -0.90 -1.64 -19.64
CA VAL A 89 -1.14 -0.79 -20.82
C VAL A 89 -1.41 0.67 -20.42
N GLY A 90 -2.18 0.90 -19.35
CA GLY A 90 -2.46 2.24 -18.87
C GLY A 90 -1.22 2.94 -18.30
N ALA A 91 -0.32 2.19 -17.68
CA ALA A 91 0.80 2.79 -16.98
C ALA A 91 2.04 3.00 -17.87
N ASP A 92 2.21 2.29 -19.00
CA ASP A 92 3.17 2.71 -20.05
C ASP A 92 2.80 4.09 -20.64
N ALA A 93 1.50 4.38 -20.76
CA ALA A 93 1.03 5.69 -21.23
C ALA A 93 1.25 6.81 -20.19
N ILE A 94 1.27 6.47 -18.89
CA ILE A 94 1.40 7.44 -17.79
C ILE A 94 2.88 7.68 -17.44
N PHE A 95 3.69 6.63 -17.39
CA PHE A 95 5.07 6.68 -16.90
C PHE A 95 6.12 6.58 -18.03
N GLY A 96 5.68 6.41 -19.28
CA GLY A 96 6.55 6.26 -20.44
C GLY A 96 7.19 4.88 -20.55
N PRO A 97 8.01 4.63 -21.59
CA PRO A 97 8.58 3.30 -21.88
C PRO A 97 9.57 2.81 -20.82
N ASP A 98 10.08 3.72 -19.98
CA ASP A 98 10.95 3.39 -18.86
C ASP A 98 10.17 3.06 -17.58
N GLY A 99 8.85 3.27 -17.56
CA GLY A 99 8.01 3.32 -16.37
C GLY A 99 7.66 1.96 -15.78
N LEU A 100 7.16 1.01 -16.58
CA LEU A 100 6.84 -0.34 -16.14
C LEU A 100 7.54 -1.38 -17.00
N ALA A 101 8.04 -2.43 -16.37
CA ALA A 101 8.33 -3.67 -17.08
C ALA A 101 7.03 -4.50 -17.22
N PRO A 102 6.90 -5.30 -18.29
CA PRO A 102 5.70 -6.11 -18.48
C PRO A 102 5.56 -7.18 -17.39
N SER A 103 4.46 -7.15 -16.62
CA SER A 103 4.13 -8.21 -15.67
C SER A 103 3.45 -9.38 -16.38
N ARG A 104 3.99 -10.60 -16.28
CA ARG A 104 3.38 -11.82 -16.84
C ARG A 104 2.63 -12.63 -15.77
N PRO A 105 1.31 -12.80 -15.89
CA PRO A 105 0.54 -13.68 -14.99
C PRO A 105 0.78 -15.17 -15.26
N GLN A 106 0.98 -15.97 -14.21
CA GLN A 106 1.00 -17.44 -14.26
C GLN A 106 -0.30 -18.07 -13.73
N ARG A 107 -0.67 -19.25 -14.24
CA ARG A 107 -1.81 -20.05 -13.74
C ARG A 107 -1.61 -20.45 -12.28
N THR A 108 -2.65 -20.26 -11.47
CA THR A 108 -2.68 -20.57 -10.04
C THR A 108 -2.74 -22.08 -9.80
N ASP A 109 -1.79 -22.64 -9.03
CA ASP A 109 -1.95 -23.96 -8.39
C ASP A 109 -2.51 -23.75 -6.97
N LEU A 110 -3.84 -23.66 -6.90
CA LEU A 110 -4.58 -23.50 -5.64
C LEU A 110 -4.37 -24.69 -4.68
N ASP A 111 -4.03 -25.87 -5.20
CA ASP A 111 -3.88 -27.09 -4.41
C ASP A 111 -2.54 -27.13 -3.66
N ALA A 112 -1.50 -26.49 -4.19
CA ALA A 112 -0.25 -26.29 -3.46
C ALA A 112 -0.43 -25.35 -2.25
N LEU A 113 -1.20 -24.27 -2.42
CA LEU A 113 -1.49 -23.30 -1.35
C LEU A 113 -2.40 -23.91 -0.26
N ARG A 114 -3.41 -24.68 -0.66
CA ARG A 114 -4.30 -25.45 0.24
C ARG A 114 -3.52 -26.44 1.11
N ARG A 115 -2.58 -27.18 0.52
CA ARG A 115 -1.73 -28.13 1.25
C ARG A 115 -0.90 -27.46 2.33
N LEU A 116 -0.39 -26.25 2.08
CA LEU A 116 0.39 -25.48 3.05
C LEU A 116 -0.44 -24.93 4.22
N ILE A 117 -1.69 -24.53 3.97
CA ILE A 117 -2.62 -24.06 5.02
C ILE A 117 -3.04 -25.23 5.92
N ALA A 118 -3.45 -26.36 5.34
CA ALA A 118 -3.87 -27.55 6.07
C ALA A 118 -2.75 -28.18 6.93
N LEU A 119 -1.49 -28.08 6.50
CA LEU A 119 -0.33 -28.55 7.29
C LEU A 119 -0.09 -27.72 8.56
N ARG A 120 -0.60 -26.48 8.62
CA ARG A 120 -0.38 -25.58 9.75
C ARG A 120 -1.42 -25.73 10.85
N GLU A 121 -2.67 -25.99 10.50
CA GLU A 121 -3.75 -26.23 11.48
C GLU A 121 -3.56 -27.55 12.26
N ARG A 122 -2.72 -28.46 11.72
CA ARG A 122 -2.39 -29.74 12.36
C ARG A 122 -1.21 -29.70 13.33
N LYS A 123 -0.49 -28.58 13.47
CA LYS A 123 0.73 -28.53 14.30
C LYS A 123 0.53 -27.72 15.58
N PRO A 124 0.49 -28.33 16.78
CA PRO A 124 0.54 -27.58 18.03
C PRO A 124 1.90 -26.90 18.18
N ALA A 125 1.89 -25.69 18.75
CA ALA A 125 3.06 -24.84 18.93
C ALA A 125 4.07 -25.48 19.89
N GLY A 126 5.25 -25.84 19.37
CA GLY A 126 6.36 -26.31 20.19
C GLY A 126 7.53 -26.85 19.39
N ALA A 127 8.43 -25.97 18.94
CA ALA A 127 9.83 -26.33 18.70
C ALA A 127 10.70 -25.07 18.68
N ALA A 128 11.64 -25.00 19.62
CA ALA A 128 12.62 -23.93 19.77
C ALA A 128 13.68 -23.94 18.64
N PRO A 129 14.30 -22.79 18.32
CA PRO A 129 15.33 -22.72 17.28
C PRO A 129 16.68 -23.23 17.80
N ARG A 130 17.34 -24.06 16.97
CA ARG A 130 18.71 -24.55 17.15
C ARG A 130 19.73 -23.46 16.76
N ALA A 131 20.77 -23.30 17.57
CA ALA A 131 21.88 -22.38 17.34
C ALA A 131 22.86 -22.88 16.24
N PRO A 132 23.55 -21.99 15.51
CA PRO A 132 24.62 -22.39 14.58
C PRO A 132 25.96 -22.57 15.29
N SER A 133 26.70 -23.60 14.88
CA SER A 133 28.03 -23.97 15.36
C SER A 133 29.16 -23.13 14.74
N ALA A 134 30.14 -22.79 15.56
CA ALA A 134 31.41 -22.19 15.15
C ALA A 134 32.36 -23.23 14.54
N GLY A 135 33.16 -22.81 13.54
CA GLY A 135 34.26 -23.58 12.97
C GLY A 135 35.39 -22.65 12.54
N ALA A 136 36.60 -22.94 13.00
CA ALA A 136 37.77 -22.08 13.03
C ALA A 136 38.78 -22.36 11.89
N ARG A 137 39.47 -21.28 11.46
CA ARG A 137 40.89 -21.13 11.07
C ARG A 137 41.47 -21.95 9.90
N ASP A 138 42.13 -21.26 8.95
CA ASP A 138 43.60 -21.39 8.82
C ASP A 138 44.30 -20.23 8.06
N ARG A 139 45.61 -20.11 8.29
CA ARG A 139 46.52 -18.97 8.02
C ARG A 139 47.19 -18.96 6.62
N ALA A 140 47.65 -17.75 6.27
CA ALA A 140 48.45 -17.23 5.13
C ALA A 140 49.84 -17.93 4.88
N PRO A 141 50.75 -17.54 3.93
CA PRO A 141 51.19 -16.15 3.60
C PRO A 141 51.78 -15.85 2.17
N ASN A 142 52.32 -14.61 2.01
CA ASN A 142 53.29 -14.06 1.01
C ASN A 142 52.73 -13.55 -0.35
N ALA A 143 53.22 -12.47 -0.99
CA ALA A 143 54.41 -11.61 -0.84
C ALA A 143 54.21 -10.20 -1.49
N ARG A 144 55.20 -9.31 -1.29
CA ARG A 144 55.35 -7.91 -1.75
C ARG A 144 55.59 -7.74 -3.27
N ALA A 145 55.19 -6.54 -3.75
CA ALA A 145 55.33 -5.75 -5.00
C ALA A 145 56.65 -5.90 -5.83
N PRO A 146 56.77 -5.43 -7.13
CA PRO A 146 56.54 -4.03 -7.56
C PRO A 146 56.03 -3.73 -9.01
N ALA A 147 55.50 -2.50 -9.17
CA ALA A 147 55.66 -1.47 -10.21
C ALA A 147 55.61 -1.70 -11.76
N HIS A 148 54.89 -0.76 -12.40
CA HIS A 148 54.98 -0.21 -13.77
C HIS A 148 54.79 -1.09 -15.01
N THR A 149 53.68 -0.85 -15.72
CA THR A 149 53.67 -0.77 -17.19
C THR A 149 52.68 0.30 -17.66
N ALA A 150 53.18 1.23 -18.46
CA ALA A 150 52.40 2.24 -19.16
C ALA A 150 51.55 1.60 -20.27
N THR A 151 50.36 2.14 -20.52
CA THR A 151 49.56 1.84 -21.72
C THR A 151 49.14 3.17 -22.35
N PRO A 152 49.10 3.25 -23.69
CA PRO A 152 49.20 4.51 -24.42
C PRO A 152 47.87 5.26 -24.50
N ALA A 153 47.99 6.57 -24.66
CA ALA A 153 46.90 7.50 -24.90
C ALA A 153 46.00 7.02 -26.04
N HIS A 154 44.75 6.65 -25.69
CA HIS A 154 43.69 6.57 -26.68
C HIS A 154 43.26 8.00 -27.01
N ALA A 155 43.46 8.36 -28.28
CA ALA A 155 43.01 9.59 -28.89
C ALA A 155 41.55 9.88 -28.54
N GLY A 156 41.28 11.14 -28.20
CA GLY A 156 40.01 11.61 -27.67
C GLY A 156 38.82 11.11 -28.48
N ALA A 157 38.02 10.25 -27.84
CA ALA A 157 36.63 10.13 -28.20
C ALA A 157 36.00 11.54 -28.09
N PRO A 158 35.22 12.00 -29.08
CA PRO A 158 34.51 13.26 -28.95
C PRO A 158 33.67 13.20 -27.67
N ALA A 159 33.79 14.23 -26.83
CA ALA A 159 32.97 14.37 -25.63
C ALA A 159 31.51 14.10 -26.01
N PRO A 160 30.77 13.27 -25.25
CA PRO A 160 29.36 13.04 -25.55
C PRO A 160 28.69 14.40 -25.59
N ARG A 161 28.16 14.76 -26.76
CA ARG A 161 27.37 15.98 -26.96
C ARG A 161 26.33 16.03 -25.84
N ASP A 162 26.26 17.13 -25.11
CA ASP A 162 25.25 17.40 -24.07
C ASP A 162 23.86 17.23 -24.69
N ARG A 163 23.35 15.99 -24.65
CA ARG A 163 21.94 15.75 -24.93
C ARG A 163 21.20 16.38 -23.76
N PRO A 164 20.19 17.21 -24.01
CA PRO A 164 19.34 17.73 -22.95
C PRO A 164 18.87 16.58 -22.07
N VAL A 165 19.20 16.65 -20.78
CA VAL A 165 18.77 15.62 -19.82
C VAL A 165 17.26 15.73 -19.68
N ASP A 166 16.54 14.66 -20.02
CA ASP A 166 15.09 14.63 -19.82
C ASP A 166 14.76 14.67 -18.32
N ARG A 167 14.00 15.69 -17.94
CA ARG A 167 13.56 15.98 -16.57
C ARG A 167 12.03 16.03 -16.47
N SER A 168 11.31 15.62 -17.50
CA SER A 168 9.85 15.60 -17.49
C SER A 168 9.34 14.62 -16.43
N LEU A 169 8.41 15.09 -15.60
CA LEU A 169 7.72 14.27 -14.61
C LEU A 169 6.31 13.97 -15.09
N PRO A 170 5.78 12.79 -14.78
CA PRO A 170 4.42 12.40 -15.15
C PRO A 170 3.39 13.20 -14.33
N GLY A 171 2.18 13.30 -14.86
CA GLY A 171 1.06 13.99 -14.21
C GLY A 171 1.03 15.50 -14.41
N GLU A 172 0.07 16.15 -13.77
CA GLU A 172 -0.17 17.59 -13.82
C GLU A 172 0.55 18.30 -12.66
N GLU A 173 1.22 19.42 -12.91
CA GLU A 173 1.77 20.25 -11.83
C GLU A 173 0.65 21.12 -11.22
N ILE A 174 0.12 20.68 -10.07
CA ILE A 174 -1.02 21.32 -9.39
C ILE A 174 -0.61 22.44 -8.41
N ALA A 175 0.67 22.53 -8.09
CA ALA A 175 1.31 23.63 -7.36
C ALA A 175 2.81 23.65 -7.68
N PRO A 176 3.54 24.76 -7.47
CA PRO A 176 4.97 24.83 -7.79
C PRO A 176 5.78 23.69 -7.15
N GLY A 177 6.27 22.81 -8.00
CA GLY A 177 7.03 21.61 -7.65
C GLY A 177 6.22 20.45 -7.08
N LEU A 178 4.90 20.42 -7.23
CA LEU A 178 4.00 19.33 -6.84
C LEU A 178 3.27 18.79 -8.06
N HIS A 179 3.51 17.53 -8.39
CA HIS A 179 2.88 16.82 -9.49
C HIS A 179 1.83 15.84 -8.97
N LEU A 180 0.65 15.86 -9.58
CA LEU A 180 -0.45 14.92 -9.36
C LEU A 180 -0.56 13.97 -10.55
N ILE A 181 -0.37 12.69 -10.29
CA ILE A 181 -0.56 11.61 -11.27
C ILE A 181 -1.88 10.92 -10.92
N GLN A 182 -2.77 10.75 -11.89
CA GLN A 182 -4.05 10.07 -11.67
C GLN A 182 -4.26 8.97 -12.70
N ALA A 183 -4.82 7.86 -12.24
CA ALA A 183 -5.28 6.77 -13.08
C ALA A 183 -6.61 6.24 -12.54
N HIS A 184 -7.38 5.61 -13.42
CA HIS A 184 -8.57 4.88 -13.05
C HIS A 184 -8.49 3.51 -13.71
N LEU A 185 -8.50 2.46 -12.90
CA LEU A 185 -8.49 1.09 -13.36
C LEU A 185 -9.92 0.54 -13.32
N PRO A 186 -10.35 -0.24 -14.33
CA PRO A 186 -11.67 -0.89 -14.37
C PRO A 186 -11.71 -2.09 -13.41
N LEU A 187 -11.41 -1.83 -12.14
CA LEU A 187 -11.40 -2.77 -11.03
C LEU A 187 -12.48 -2.32 -10.03
N PRO A 188 -13.74 -2.73 -10.23
CA PRO A 188 -14.85 -2.25 -9.43
C PRO A 188 -14.70 -2.64 -7.96
N GLY A 189 -15.26 -1.81 -7.09
CA GLY A 189 -15.27 -2.08 -5.65
C GLY A 189 -16.12 -3.30 -5.31
N PRO A 190 -15.78 -4.04 -4.23
CA PRO A 190 -16.68 -5.04 -3.68
C PRO A 190 -18.07 -4.43 -3.41
N ARG A 191 -19.13 -5.15 -3.78
CA ARG A 191 -20.52 -4.69 -3.56
C ARG A 191 -20.98 -4.86 -2.12
N GLU A 192 -20.33 -5.75 -1.39
CA GLU A 192 -20.65 -6.08 -0.01
C GLU A 192 -19.58 -5.55 0.93
N ALA A 193 -20.00 -5.30 2.18
CA ALA A 193 -19.07 -4.89 3.23
C ALA A 193 -18.05 -6.00 3.52
N LEU A 194 -16.77 -5.63 3.58
CA LEU A 194 -15.65 -6.53 3.82
C LEU A 194 -15.58 -6.92 5.30
N SER A 195 -15.54 -8.22 5.59
CA SER A 195 -15.26 -8.70 6.95
C SER A 195 -13.81 -8.40 7.33
N LEU A 196 -13.59 -7.83 8.52
CA LEU A 196 -12.26 -7.61 9.08
C LEU A 196 -11.77 -8.75 9.98
N ALA A 197 -12.41 -9.92 9.92
CA ALA A 197 -12.05 -11.11 10.70
C ALA A 197 -10.60 -11.55 10.47
N PHE A 198 -10.11 -11.45 9.22
CA PHE A 198 -8.70 -11.73 8.89
C PHE A 198 -7.71 -10.86 9.70
N ALA A 199 -8.14 -9.66 10.12
CA ALA A 199 -7.38 -8.70 10.91
C ALA A 199 -7.64 -8.80 12.44
N LYS A 200 -8.25 -9.90 12.94
CA LYS A 200 -8.72 -10.07 14.34
C LYS A 200 -9.87 -9.14 14.76
N ARG A 201 -10.71 -8.76 13.82
CA ARG A 201 -11.90 -7.93 14.07
C ARG A 201 -13.13 -8.66 13.51
N PRO A 202 -13.51 -9.83 14.07
CA PRO A 202 -14.50 -10.73 13.45
C PRO A 202 -15.90 -10.13 13.36
N ASP A 203 -16.26 -9.28 14.30
CA ASP A 203 -17.57 -8.65 14.38
C ASP A 203 -17.68 -7.38 13.53
N GLU A 204 -16.58 -6.97 12.90
CA GLU A 204 -16.50 -5.72 12.17
C GLU A 204 -16.59 -5.94 10.66
N ARG A 205 -17.43 -5.12 10.02
CA ARG A 205 -17.58 -5.04 8.58
C ARG A 205 -17.28 -3.64 8.11
N LEU A 206 -16.53 -3.55 7.01
CA LEU A 206 -16.04 -2.30 6.46
C LEU A 206 -16.66 -2.08 5.08
N ASP A 207 -17.29 -0.92 4.91
CA ASP A 207 -17.68 -0.43 3.59
C ASP A 207 -16.41 -0.20 2.74
N PRO A 208 -16.25 -0.88 1.60
CA PRO A 208 -15.12 -0.68 0.70
C PRO A 208 -14.94 0.78 0.26
N ARG A 209 -16.02 1.55 0.15
CA ARG A 209 -15.98 2.95 -0.30
C ARG A 209 -15.32 3.89 0.70
N ARG A 210 -15.13 3.45 1.94
CA ARG A 210 -14.43 4.19 2.99
C ARG A 210 -12.94 3.90 3.04
N LEU A 211 -12.46 2.91 2.27
CA LEU A 211 -11.05 2.54 2.26
C LEU A 211 -10.21 3.50 1.42
N LEU A 212 -9.11 3.95 2.00
CA LEU A 212 -8.02 4.60 1.28
C LEU A 212 -6.74 3.80 1.51
N PHE A 213 -6.31 3.10 0.45
CA PHE A 213 -5.02 2.43 0.40
C PHE A 213 -3.94 3.48 0.19
N PHE A 214 -2.82 3.40 0.90
CA PHE A 214 -1.73 4.33 0.68
C PHE A 214 -0.35 3.72 0.96
N ASP A 215 0.64 4.27 0.27
CA ASP A 215 2.06 3.94 0.39
C ASP A 215 2.90 5.20 0.15
N THR A 216 4.09 5.30 0.77
CA THR A 216 4.96 6.46 0.60
C THR A 216 6.37 6.10 0.16
N GLU A 217 6.90 6.90 -0.75
CA GLU A 217 8.32 6.87 -1.08
C GLU A 217 9.05 7.95 -0.29
N THR A 218 10.13 7.55 0.38
CA THR A 218 10.76 8.36 1.41
C THR A 218 12.23 8.62 1.13
N THR A 219 12.78 9.72 1.67
CA THR A 219 14.19 10.09 1.49
C THR A 219 15.18 9.20 2.29
N GLY A 220 14.71 8.16 2.99
CA GLY A 220 15.56 7.26 3.75
C GLY A 220 14.78 6.29 4.64
N LEU A 221 15.40 5.15 4.96
CA LEU A 221 14.74 3.99 5.57
C LEU A 221 14.78 3.97 7.11
N ALA A 222 15.62 4.80 7.74
CA ALA A 222 15.93 4.69 9.17
C ALA A 222 14.91 5.37 10.10
N GLY A 223 13.91 6.08 9.55
CA GLY A 223 13.01 6.94 10.33
C GLY A 223 13.75 8.11 10.99
N GLY A 224 13.04 9.22 11.23
CA GLY A 224 13.60 10.42 11.86
C GLY A 224 13.02 11.71 11.32
N THR A 225 13.26 12.82 12.01
CA THR A 225 12.71 14.14 11.65
C THR A 225 13.25 14.68 10.33
N GLY A 226 14.40 14.17 9.87
CA GLY A 226 15.00 14.51 8.57
C GLY A 226 14.40 13.75 7.38
N THR A 227 13.75 12.60 7.62
CA THR A 227 13.11 11.83 6.56
C THR A 227 11.83 12.52 6.11
N ARG A 228 11.64 12.61 4.80
CA ARG A 228 10.43 13.13 4.15
C ARG A 228 9.84 12.08 3.23
N ALA A 229 8.52 12.08 3.09
CA ALA A 229 7.91 11.51 1.90
C ALA A 229 8.23 12.47 0.75
N PHE A 230 8.67 11.94 -0.38
CA PHE A 230 8.72 12.70 -1.64
C PHE A 230 7.64 12.23 -2.63
N MET A 231 7.01 11.10 -2.33
CA MET A 231 5.78 10.68 -2.98
C MET A 231 4.80 10.10 -1.96
N ILE A 232 3.51 10.36 -2.18
CA ILE A 232 2.40 9.68 -1.49
C ILE A 232 1.49 9.12 -2.58
N GLY A 233 1.44 7.79 -2.68
CA GLY A 233 0.46 7.10 -3.50
C GLY A 233 -0.77 6.77 -2.68
N ALA A 234 -1.94 6.90 -3.29
CA ALA A 234 -3.20 6.45 -2.72
C ALA A 234 -4.09 5.78 -3.77
N ALA A 235 -4.89 4.83 -3.33
CA ALA A 235 -5.95 4.24 -4.13
C ALA A 235 -7.25 4.11 -3.32
N ASP A 236 -8.39 4.31 -3.99
CA ASP A 236 -9.72 4.18 -3.40
C ASP A 236 -10.72 3.71 -4.47
N TRP A 237 -11.70 2.89 -4.07
CA TRP A 237 -12.77 2.49 -4.98
C TRP A 237 -13.75 3.65 -5.17
N HIS A 238 -13.89 4.11 -6.41
CA HIS A 238 -14.61 5.32 -6.75
C HIS A 238 -15.51 5.09 -7.96
N ASP A 239 -16.72 5.64 -7.89
CA ASP A 239 -17.64 5.71 -9.04
C ASP A 239 -17.35 7.00 -9.80
N ASP A 240 -16.59 6.88 -10.89
CA ASP A 240 -16.22 8.00 -11.74
C ASP A 240 -17.36 8.31 -12.73
N PRO A 241 -17.80 9.58 -12.87
CA PRO A 241 -18.92 9.93 -13.75
C PRO A 241 -18.71 9.58 -15.23
N ALA A 242 -17.47 9.50 -15.69
CA ALA A 242 -17.13 9.23 -17.09
C ALA A 242 -16.62 7.80 -17.30
N LEU A 243 -15.91 7.24 -16.32
CA LEU A 243 -15.25 5.93 -16.41
C LEU A 243 -16.02 4.81 -15.69
N GLY A 244 -16.98 5.15 -14.86
CA GLY A 244 -17.78 4.23 -14.05
C GLY A 244 -17.08 3.77 -12.77
N ASP A 245 -17.57 2.67 -12.21
CA ASP A 245 -17.03 2.08 -10.98
C ASP A 245 -15.67 1.42 -11.21
N GLY A 246 -14.67 1.85 -10.44
CA GLY A 246 -13.32 1.31 -10.53
C GLY A 246 -12.41 1.71 -9.38
N LEU A 247 -11.13 1.37 -9.50
CA LEU A 247 -10.10 1.76 -8.56
C LEU A 247 -9.44 3.03 -9.06
N ARG A 248 -9.64 4.13 -8.34
CA ARG A 248 -8.95 5.39 -8.61
C ARG A 248 -7.60 5.38 -7.91
N ILE A 249 -6.54 5.67 -8.66
CA ILE A 249 -5.18 5.85 -8.14
C ILE A 249 -4.80 7.31 -8.27
N ARG A 250 -4.21 7.86 -7.21
CA ARG A 250 -3.72 9.24 -7.14
C ARG A 250 -2.35 9.23 -6.48
N GLN A 251 -1.36 9.85 -7.10
CA GLN A 251 -0.02 9.96 -6.54
C GLN A 251 0.42 11.41 -6.54
N LEU A 252 0.87 11.89 -5.39
CA LEU A 252 1.50 13.20 -5.24
C LEU A 252 3.01 12.99 -5.25
N MET A 253 3.72 13.66 -6.16
CA MET A 253 5.18 13.65 -6.23
C MET A 253 5.71 15.08 -6.10
N ILE A 254 6.66 15.31 -5.20
CA ILE A 254 7.35 16.61 -5.15
C ILE A 254 8.61 16.60 -6.01
N SER A 255 8.80 17.66 -6.78
CA SER A 255 10.00 17.94 -7.59
C SER A 255 10.90 19.02 -6.96
N THR A 256 10.48 19.56 -5.80
CA THR A 256 11.29 20.41 -4.92
C THR A 256 10.96 20.13 -3.44
N LEU A 257 11.90 20.42 -2.53
CA LEU A 257 11.62 20.30 -1.08
C LEU A 257 10.57 21.31 -0.58
N SER A 258 10.44 22.47 -1.25
CA SER A 258 9.45 23.49 -0.92
C SER A 258 8.01 23.04 -1.13
N ALA A 259 7.78 22.07 -2.00
CA ALA A 259 6.44 21.56 -2.32
C ALA A 259 5.86 20.62 -1.25
N GLU A 260 6.64 20.22 -0.23
CA GLU A 260 6.17 19.30 0.83
C GLU A 260 4.89 19.79 1.52
N ALA A 261 4.81 21.07 1.87
CA ALA A 261 3.61 21.60 2.53
C ALA A 261 2.37 21.58 1.61
N ALA A 262 2.55 21.76 0.30
CA ALA A 262 1.47 21.64 -0.66
C ALA A 262 1.00 20.18 -0.77
N MET A 263 1.95 19.23 -0.86
CA MET A 263 1.65 17.79 -0.90
C MET A 263 0.86 17.34 0.34
N LEU A 264 1.27 17.75 1.54
CA LEU A 264 0.57 17.39 2.78
C LEU A 264 -0.86 17.95 2.82
N ARG A 265 -1.07 19.19 2.36
CA ARG A 265 -2.43 19.77 2.29
C ARG A 265 -3.29 19.03 1.28
N GLU A 266 -2.72 18.67 0.12
CA GLU A 266 -3.46 17.97 -0.91
C GLU A 266 -3.84 16.56 -0.45
N PHE A 267 -2.91 15.80 0.15
CA PHE A 267 -3.22 14.49 0.71
C PHE A 267 -4.30 14.57 1.81
N ALA A 268 -4.28 15.62 2.64
CA ALA A 268 -5.31 15.83 3.65
C ALA A 268 -6.72 16.00 3.06
N ARG A 269 -6.84 16.58 1.85
CA ARG A 269 -8.14 16.75 1.17
C ARG A 269 -8.74 15.45 0.67
N TRP A 270 -7.94 14.39 0.58
CA TRP A 270 -8.42 13.08 0.14
C TRP A 270 -9.05 12.28 1.27
N LEU A 271 -8.87 12.73 2.51
CA LEU A 271 -9.31 12.04 3.71
C LEU A 271 -10.60 12.67 4.24
N ALA A 272 -11.56 11.82 4.59
CA ALA A 272 -12.76 12.17 5.32
C ALA A 272 -12.66 11.68 6.78
N PRO A 273 -13.45 12.22 7.72
CA PRO A 273 -13.42 11.79 9.13
C PRO A 273 -13.71 10.30 9.34
N ASP A 274 -14.41 9.67 8.40
CA ASP A 274 -14.78 8.27 8.43
C ASP A 274 -13.91 7.39 7.52
N THR A 275 -12.86 7.93 6.91
CA THR A 275 -11.89 7.16 6.11
C THR A 275 -11.22 6.08 6.96
N VAL A 276 -11.11 4.89 6.38
CA VAL A 276 -10.31 3.80 6.93
C VAL A 276 -9.06 3.65 6.08
N LEU A 277 -7.90 3.87 6.71
CA LEU A 277 -6.62 3.72 6.05
C LEU A 277 -6.29 2.25 5.87
N SER A 278 -5.67 1.90 4.75
CA SER A 278 -5.07 0.60 4.53
C SER A 278 -3.68 0.74 3.94
N SER A 279 -2.73 -0.05 4.43
CA SER A 279 -1.32 0.04 4.01
C SER A 279 -0.60 -1.29 4.24
N TYR A 280 0.64 -1.41 3.79
CA TYR A 280 1.53 -2.50 4.16
C TYR A 280 2.69 -2.01 5.01
N ASN A 281 2.69 -2.33 6.31
CA ASN A 281 3.63 -1.77 7.31
C ASN A 281 3.47 -0.27 7.60
N GLY A 282 2.54 0.43 6.94
CA GLY A 282 2.38 1.86 7.09
C GLY A 282 1.85 2.34 8.44
N ARG A 283 1.26 1.47 9.25
CA ARG A 283 0.91 1.83 10.64
C ARG A 283 2.15 2.06 11.49
N CYS A 284 3.24 1.35 11.20
CA CYS A 284 4.49 1.44 11.92
C CYS A 284 5.52 2.37 11.25
N TYR A 285 5.33 2.73 9.98
CA TYR A 285 6.30 3.49 9.21
C TYR A 285 5.71 4.77 8.62
N ASP A 286 4.84 4.66 7.62
CA ASP A 286 4.33 5.79 6.83
C ASP A 286 3.49 6.77 7.66
N ALA A 287 2.53 6.28 8.44
CA ALA A 287 1.67 7.13 9.26
C ALA A 287 2.48 7.88 10.35
N PRO A 288 3.38 7.25 11.14
CA PRO A 288 4.27 7.98 12.05
C PRO A 288 5.15 9.04 11.36
N LEU A 289 5.66 8.74 10.16
CA LEU A 289 6.42 9.68 9.35
C LEU A 289 5.56 10.89 8.98
N LEU A 290 4.38 10.67 8.39
CA LEU A 290 3.47 11.74 7.99
C LEU A 290 2.99 12.56 9.19
N ASN A 291 2.69 11.93 10.33
CA ASN A 291 2.36 12.62 11.58
C ASN A 291 3.45 13.62 11.99
N THR A 292 4.72 13.22 11.83
CA THR A 292 5.86 14.10 12.10
C THR A 292 5.94 15.23 11.07
N ARG A 293 5.68 14.94 9.78
CA ARG A 293 5.68 15.95 8.71
C ARG A 293 4.59 16.99 8.90
N TYR A 294 3.35 16.57 9.19
CA TYR A 294 2.22 17.48 9.51
C TYR A 294 2.56 18.40 10.68
N ARG A 295 3.13 17.83 11.75
CA ARG A 295 3.56 18.60 12.93
C ARG A 295 4.61 19.66 12.59
N LEU A 296 5.64 19.28 11.84
CA LEU A 296 6.72 20.21 11.43
C LEU A 296 6.22 21.29 10.48
N ALA A 297 5.28 20.96 9.59
CA ALA A 297 4.64 21.90 8.69
C ALA A 297 3.58 22.80 9.38
N ARG A 298 3.26 22.55 10.66
CA ARG A 298 2.18 23.20 11.42
C ARG A 298 0.81 23.07 10.73
N ILE A 299 0.56 21.92 10.11
CA ILE A 299 -0.71 21.56 9.50
C ILE A 299 -1.42 20.57 10.44
N ALA A 300 -2.73 20.72 10.62
CA ALA A 300 -3.53 19.77 11.38
C ALA A 300 -3.37 18.36 10.80
N ASN A 301 -3.16 17.35 11.64
CA ASN A 301 -2.89 15.99 11.18
C ASN A 301 -4.21 15.27 10.83
N PRO A 302 -4.50 15.01 9.54
CA PRO A 302 -5.74 14.36 9.14
C PRO A 302 -5.76 12.86 9.46
N LEU A 303 -4.60 12.25 9.72
CA LEU A 303 -4.50 10.82 10.06
C LEU A 303 -4.88 10.54 11.53
N SER A 304 -4.96 11.59 12.35
CA SER A 304 -5.25 11.45 13.78
C SER A 304 -6.69 10.98 13.99
N GLY A 305 -6.85 9.79 14.55
CA GLY A 305 -8.16 9.22 14.88
C GLY A 305 -8.81 8.38 13.77
N LEU A 306 -8.21 8.32 12.58
CA LEU A 306 -8.67 7.41 11.53
C LEU A 306 -8.36 5.95 11.92
N ASP A 307 -9.27 5.05 11.57
CA ASP A 307 -9.02 3.61 11.67
C ASP A 307 -7.98 3.18 10.61
N HIS A 308 -7.21 2.14 10.91
CA HIS A 308 -6.10 1.72 10.07
C HIS A 308 -5.94 0.20 10.05
N VAL A 309 -6.22 -0.39 8.90
CA VAL A 309 -6.01 -1.81 8.59
C VAL A 309 -4.65 -2.00 7.93
N ASP A 310 -3.65 -2.40 8.70
CA ASP A 310 -2.31 -2.70 8.16
C ASP A 310 -2.21 -4.18 7.76
N LEU A 311 -2.06 -4.42 6.45
CA LEU A 311 -2.12 -5.73 5.81
C LEU A 311 -0.89 -6.60 6.12
N LEU A 312 0.20 -6.03 6.63
CA LEU A 312 1.41 -6.78 7.00
C LEU A 312 1.16 -7.76 8.15
N PHE A 313 0.37 -7.35 9.15
CA PHE A 313 0.11 -8.19 10.33
C PHE A 313 -0.72 -9.44 10.02
N PRO A 314 -1.86 -9.36 9.30
CA PRO A 314 -2.58 -10.55 8.87
C PRO A 314 -1.75 -11.39 7.90
N ALA A 315 -1.04 -10.78 6.94
CA ALA A 315 -0.18 -11.52 6.02
C ALA A 315 0.91 -12.31 6.74
N ARG A 316 1.60 -11.71 7.73
CA ARG A 316 2.58 -12.43 8.56
C ARG A 316 1.95 -13.58 9.34
N ARG A 317 0.70 -13.45 9.77
CA ARG A 317 0.06 -14.53 10.52
C ARG A 317 -0.20 -15.76 9.67
N LEU A 318 -0.68 -15.52 8.44
CA LEU A 318 -0.99 -16.57 7.49
C LEU A 318 0.28 -17.18 6.87
N TYR A 319 1.25 -16.34 6.49
CA TYR A 319 2.32 -16.75 5.57
C TYR A 319 3.73 -16.77 6.18
N ARG A 320 3.93 -16.33 7.43
CA ARG A 320 5.25 -16.45 8.08
C ARG A 320 5.64 -17.92 8.20
N GLY A 321 6.80 -18.26 7.65
CA GLY A 321 7.32 -19.63 7.61
C GLY A 321 6.74 -20.49 6.49
N VAL A 322 5.83 -19.94 5.67
CA VAL A 322 5.33 -20.55 4.42
C VAL A 322 6.21 -20.13 3.25
N TRP A 323 6.57 -18.85 3.20
CA TRP A 323 7.46 -18.27 2.19
C TRP A 323 8.74 -17.72 2.80
N GLU A 324 9.70 -17.38 1.94
CA GLU A 324 11.01 -16.82 2.32
C GLU A 324 10.89 -15.63 3.27
N ASN A 325 9.89 -14.77 3.06
CA ASN A 325 9.61 -13.60 3.88
C ASN A 325 8.17 -13.11 3.62
N CYS A 326 7.74 -12.09 4.36
CA CYS A 326 6.47 -11.40 4.14
C CYS A 326 6.75 -9.93 3.76
N LYS A 327 7.52 -9.73 2.69
CA LYS A 327 7.58 -8.44 1.98
C LYS A 327 6.45 -8.40 0.95
N LEU A 328 6.05 -7.19 0.55
CA LEU A 328 4.98 -7.00 -0.41
C LEU A 328 5.28 -7.71 -1.74
N ALA A 329 6.50 -7.56 -2.28
CA ALA A 329 6.96 -8.26 -3.48
C ALA A 329 6.87 -9.80 -3.39
N THR A 330 7.08 -10.38 -2.21
CA THR A 330 6.90 -11.83 -2.01
C THR A 330 5.42 -12.20 -2.01
N LEU A 331 4.55 -11.38 -1.42
CA LEU A 331 3.10 -11.61 -1.50
C LEU A 331 2.58 -11.48 -2.92
N GLU A 332 3.05 -10.50 -3.67
CA GLU A 332 2.68 -10.35 -5.08
C GLU A 332 3.03 -11.58 -5.88
N ARG A 333 4.28 -12.06 -5.78
CA ARG A 333 4.72 -13.25 -6.50
C ARG A 333 3.96 -14.51 -6.07
N GLU A 334 3.85 -14.75 -4.76
CA GLU A 334 3.36 -16.02 -4.25
C GLU A 334 1.83 -16.08 -4.09
N LEU A 335 1.20 -14.94 -3.75
CA LEU A 335 -0.23 -14.87 -3.51
C LEU A 335 -1.01 -14.32 -4.71
N LEU A 336 -0.50 -13.26 -5.35
CA LEU A 336 -1.17 -12.59 -6.48
C LEU A 336 -0.67 -13.06 -7.85
N ARG A 337 0.45 -13.82 -7.89
CA ARG A 337 1.12 -14.28 -9.13
C ARG A 337 1.52 -13.13 -10.06
N ILE A 338 1.84 -11.98 -9.47
CA ILE A 338 2.42 -10.82 -10.13
C ILE A 338 3.95 -10.99 -10.07
N LEU A 339 4.58 -11.06 -11.24
CA LEU A 339 6.03 -11.04 -11.38
C LEU A 339 6.43 -9.63 -11.82
N ARG A 340 7.23 -8.96 -10.98
CA ARG A 340 7.88 -7.70 -11.34
C ARG A 340 9.16 -8.02 -12.13
N GLU A 341 9.13 -7.85 -13.45
CA GLU A 341 10.37 -7.77 -14.23
C GLU A 341 11.04 -6.43 -13.91
N ASP A 342 12.37 -6.37 -13.79
CA ASP A 342 13.14 -5.13 -13.58
C ASP A 342 12.66 -4.18 -12.45
N ASP A 343 12.25 -4.71 -11.29
CA ASP A 343 11.87 -3.88 -10.14
C ASP A 343 13.05 -3.04 -9.64
N LEU A 344 12.85 -1.74 -9.47
CA LEU A 344 13.82 -0.87 -8.81
C LEU A 344 13.73 -1.19 -7.32
N PRO A 345 14.79 -1.70 -6.68
CA PRO A 345 14.74 -1.96 -5.24
C PRO A 345 14.33 -0.68 -4.51
N GLY A 346 13.33 -0.73 -3.63
CA GLY A 346 12.84 0.46 -2.91
C GLY A 346 13.93 1.22 -2.13
N SER A 347 15.06 0.58 -1.80
CA SER A 347 16.25 1.25 -1.25
C SER A 347 16.92 2.25 -2.20
N GLN A 348 16.63 2.19 -3.50
CA GLN A 348 17.16 3.09 -4.53
C GLN A 348 16.27 4.30 -4.76
N ALA A 349 15.01 4.29 -4.31
CA ALA A 349 14.09 5.42 -4.45
C ALA A 349 14.64 6.74 -3.86
N PRO A 350 15.26 6.75 -2.65
CA PRO A 350 15.93 7.95 -2.13
C PRO A 350 17.05 8.48 -3.05
N ALA A 351 17.83 7.58 -3.64
CA ALA A 351 18.96 7.94 -4.49
C ALA A 351 18.48 8.49 -5.84
N ALA A 352 17.45 7.89 -6.43
CA ALA A 352 16.79 8.38 -7.64
C ALA A 352 16.27 9.82 -7.44
N TRP A 353 15.61 10.06 -6.30
CA TRP A 353 15.11 11.37 -5.96
C TRP A 353 16.23 12.41 -5.77
N LEU A 354 17.27 12.06 -5.03
CA LEU A 354 18.42 12.94 -4.82
C LEU A 354 19.17 13.26 -6.13
N GLN A 355 19.27 12.29 -7.04
CA GLN A 355 19.85 12.50 -8.36
C GLN A 355 19.05 13.50 -9.18
N PHE A 356 17.71 13.39 -9.18
CA PHE A 356 16.85 14.36 -9.87
C PHE A 356 16.99 15.77 -9.29
N LEU A 357 17.04 15.93 -7.97
CA LEU A 357 17.25 17.24 -7.33
C LEU A 357 18.59 17.88 -7.73
N ARG A 358 19.60 17.08 -8.07
CA ARG A 358 20.93 17.53 -8.51
C ARG A 358 21.02 17.83 -10.01
N GLY A 359 19.90 17.86 -10.73
CA GLY A 359 19.88 18.12 -12.17
C GLY A 359 19.91 16.85 -13.04
N GLY A 360 19.91 15.65 -12.45
CA GLY A 360 19.88 14.39 -13.20
C GLY A 360 18.54 14.09 -13.88
N SER A 361 18.48 13.00 -14.64
CA SER A 361 17.28 12.61 -15.39
C SER A 361 16.12 12.18 -14.48
N SER A 362 14.88 12.37 -14.94
CA SER A 362 13.66 11.86 -14.30
C SER A 362 13.36 10.38 -14.58
N ALA A 363 14.14 9.68 -15.43
CA ALA A 363 13.87 8.29 -15.78
C ALA A 363 13.70 7.36 -14.57
N LEU A 364 14.59 7.45 -13.57
CA LEU A 364 14.45 6.65 -12.35
C LEU A 364 13.26 7.07 -11.47
N LEU A 365 12.88 8.35 -11.49
CA LEU A 365 11.69 8.81 -10.76
C LEU A 365 10.40 8.29 -11.39
N ARG A 366 10.34 8.18 -12.72
CA ARG A 366 9.20 7.56 -13.40
C ARG A 366 9.03 6.10 -13.01
N ARG A 367 10.14 5.37 -12.86
CA ARG A 367 10.14 4.00 -12.30
C ARG A 367 9.66 3.96 -10.86
N VAL A 368 10.13 4.88 -10.01
CA VAL A 368 9.64 4.99 -8.63
C VAL A 368 8.13 5.25 -8.61
N ALA A 369 7.63 6.15 -9.46
CA ALA A 369 6.20 6.42 -9.58
C ALA A 369 5.40 5.19 -10.00
N ALA A 370 5.91 4.44 -10.98
CA ALA A 370 5.28 3.22 -11.44
C ALA A 370 5.26 2.10 -10.37
N HIS A 371 6.33 1.95 -9.58
CA HIS A 371 6.33 1.00 -8.45
C HIS A 371 5.33 1.39 -7.38
N ASN A 372 5.32 2.66 -6.95
CA ASN A 372 4.36 3.12 -5.96
C ASN A 372 2.91 3.01 -6.47
N HIS A 373 2.68 3.20 -7.78
CA HIS A 373 1.37 2.96 -8.41
C HIS A 373 0.98 1.48 -8.30
N GLN A 374 1.90 0.56 -8.63
CA GLN A 374 1.67 -0.87 -8.46
C GLN A 374 1.41 -1.23 -7.00
N ASP A 375 2.18 -0.68 -6.06
CA ASP A 375 2.04 -0.97 -4.63
C ASP A 375 0.64 -0.67 -4.13
N VAL A 376 0.09 0.52 -4.42
CA VAL A 376 -1.27 0.88 -3.94
C VAL A 376 -2.37 0.06 -4.61
N VAL A 377 -2.18 -0.38 -5.85
CA VAL A 377 -3.09 -1.34 -6.51
C VAL A 377 -3.01 -2.71 -5.83
N THR A 378 -1.79 -3.19 -5.59
CA THR A 378 -1.51 -4.45 -4.88
C THR A 378 -2.15 -4.45 -3.48
N LEU A 379 -2.18 -3.31 -2.77
CA LEU A 379 -2.87 -3.23 -1.47
C LEU A 379 -4.37 -3.52 -1.59
N ALA A 380 -5.04 -2.98 -2.62
CA ALA A 380 -6.46 -3.20 -2.85
C ALA A 380 -6.77 -4.65 -3.21
N GLU A 381 -5.95 -5.28 -4.04
CA GLU A 381 -6.08 -6.70 -4.39
C GLU A 381 -5.77 -7.61 -3.20
N LEU A 382 -4.70 -7.32 -2.46
CA LEU A 382 -4.30 -8.07 -1.28
C LEU A 382 -5.37 -8.06 -0.19
N MET A 383 -6.02 -6.91 0.03
CA MET A 383 -7.15 -6.78 0.94
C MET A 383 -8.26 -7.78 0.59
N GLN A 384 -8.71 -7.77 -0.66
CA GLN A 384 -9.75 -8.69 -1.13
C GLN A 384 -9.31 -10.15 -0.99
N ARG A 385 -8.05 -10.44 -1.33
CA ARG A 385 -7.51 -11.80 -1.26
C ARG A 385 -7.44 -12.34 0.17
N LEU A 386 -7.08 -11.49 1.14
CA LEU A 386 -7.06 -11.85 2.56
C LEU A 386 -8.47 -12.08 3.12
N VAL A 387 -9.45 -11.28 2.73
CA VAL A 387 -10.86 -11.47 3.08
C VAL A 387 -11.37 -12.82 2.56
N GLN A 388 -11.12 -13.11 1.28
CA GLN A 388 -11.51 -14.37 0.65
C GLN A 388 -10.83 -15.59 1.30
N ALA A 389 -9.51 -15.53 1.51
CA ALA A 389 -8.74 -16.63 2.09
C ALA A 389 -9.22 -16.96 3.52
N HIS A 390 -9.58 -15.94 4.30
CA HIS A 390 -10.12 -16.14 5.64
C HIS A 390 -11.52 -16.77 5.61
N ALA A 391 -12.41 -16.28 4.73
CA ALA A 391 -13.75 -16.86 4.58
C ALA A 391 -13.71 -18.33 4.14
N GLN A 392 -12.79 -18.69 3.25
CA GLN A 392 -12.57 -20.07 2.81
C GLN A 392 -12.09 -20.97 3.95
N ALA A 393 -11.10 -20.53 4.73
CA ALA A 393 -10.60 -21.30 5.87
C ALA A 393 -11.70 -21.56 6.92
N GLN A 394 -12.58 -20.59 7.16
CA GLN A 394 -13.72 -20.77 8.07
C GLN A 394 -14.74 -21.78 7.55
N ALA A 395 -15.06 -21.75 6.25
CA ALA A 395 -15.97 -22.72 5.64
C ALA A 395 -15.40 -24.15 5.69
N GLU A 396 -14.10 -24.30 5.43
CA GLU A 396 -13.41 -25.60 5.51
C GLU A 396 -13.38 -26.15 6.94
N ALA A 397 -13.11 -25.32 7.94
CA ALA A 397 -13.15 -25.72 9.34
C ALA A 397 -14.57 -26.20 9.75
N ALA A 398 -15.61 -25.48 9.35
CA ALA A 398 -17.00 -25.85 9.63
C ALA A 398 -17.39 -27.20 9.00
N LEU A 399 -16.88 -27.51 7.79
CA LEU A 399 -17.10 -28.80 7.12
C LEU A 399 -16.35 -29.98 7.76
N LEU A 400 -15.24 -29.71 8.45
CA LEU A 400 -14.49 -30.74 9.18
C LEU A 400 -15.11 -31.04 10.56
N GLU A 401 -15.90 -30.11 11.09
CA GLU A 401 -16.61 -30.24 12.37
C GLU A 401 -18.02 -30.85 12.22
N SER A 402 -18.58 -30.85 11.01
CA SER A 402 -19.85 -31.52 10.64
C SER A 402 -19.65 -32.95 10.21
#